data_AF-A0A432FDH4-F1
#
_entry.id   AF-A0A432FDH4-F1
#
_cell.length_a   1.000
_cell.length_b   1.000
_cell.length_c   1.000
_cell.angle_alpha   90.00
_cell.angle_beta   90.00
_cell.angle_gamma   90.00
#
_symmetry.space_group_name_H-M   'P 1'
#
loop_
_entity.id
_entity.type
_entity.pdbx_description
1 polymer ?
#
loop_
_entity_poly.entity_id
_entity_poly.type
_entity_poly.pdbx_seq_one_letter_code
_entity_poly.pdbx_strand_id
1 'polypeptide(L)'
;MARRGRRKGGPRYKKVHLSLPKRLYSILNGIAMGDERKLNRLIKGILEEKLQESTVAELEAYITGGNDEEELISTEEIKEEQTA
;
A
#
# COMPACT_ATOMS: atom_id res chain seq x y z
N MET A 1 -5.89 -32.82 30.53
CA MET A 1 -5.47 -31.40 30.44
C MET A 1 -5.39 -31.01 28.97
N ALA A 2 -6.28 -30.12 28.50
CA ALA A 2 -6.29 -29.67 27.11
C ALA A 2 -5.06 -28.80 26.82
N ARG A 3 -4.25 -29.18 25.83
CA ARG A 3 -3.07 -28.42 25.38
C ARG A 3 -3.57 -27.07 24.84
N ARG A 4 -3.33 -26.00 25.60
CA ARG A 4 -3.61 -24.61 25.20
C ARG A 4 -2.81 -24.34 23.92
N GLY A 5 -3.46 -24.38 22.77
CA GLY A 5 -2.81 -24.18 21.47
C GLY A 5 -2.01 -22.87 21.50
N ARG A 6 -0.74 -22.92 21.08
CA ARG A 6 0.09 -21.72 20.88
C ARG A 6 -0.71 -20.74 20.02
N ARG A 7 -1.20 -19.66 20.61
CA ARG A 7 -1.80 -18.56 19.85
C ARG A 7 -0.71 -18.10 18.87
N LYS A 8 -0.93 -18.30 17.57
CA LYS A 8 -0.08 -17.75 16.51
C LYS A 8 -0.12 -16.23 16.66
N GLY A 9 0.82 -15.66 17.40
CA GLY A 9 0.73 -14.30 17.94
C GLY A 9 2.06 -13.57 17.95
N GLY A 10 2.84 -13.73 16.88
CA GLY A 10 4.04 -12.93 16.63
C GLY A 10 3.82 -11.90 15.51
N PRO A 11 4.78 -10.99 15.26
CA PRO A 11 4.69 -9.94 14.23
C PRO A 11 4.29 -10.46 12.84
N ARG A 12 4.74 -11.67 12.49
CA ARG A 12 4.40 -12.39 11.25
C ARG A 12 2.90 -12.66 11.06
N TYR A 13 2.11 -12.68 12.15
CA TYR A 13 0.67 -12.93 12.12
C TYR A 13 -0.15 -11.66 12.37
N LYS A 14 0.50 -10.49 12.45
CA LYS A 14 -0.18 -9.21 12.58
C LYS A 14 -0.92 -8.93 11.27
N LYS A 15 -2.25 -8.89 11.34
CA LYS A 15 -3.06 -8.44 10.22
C LYS A 15 -2.81 -6.94 10.04
N VAL A 16 -2.42 -6.55 8.83
CA VAL A 16 -2.30 -5.15 8.43
C VAL A 16 -3.53 -4.83 7.59
N HIS A 17 -4.18 -3.73 7.93
CA HIS A 17 -5.26 -3.17 7.12
C HIS A 17 -4.69 -1.98 6.35
N LEU A 18 -4.93 -1.95 5.04
CA LEU A 18 -4.50 -0.88 4.15
C LEU A 18 -5.74 -0.16 3.64
N SER A 19 -5.76 1.16 3.80
CA SER A 19 -6.73 2.03 3.14
C SER A 19 -6.15 2.43 1.79
N LEU A 20 -6.91 2.21 0.71
CA LEU A 20 -6.49 2.56 -0.64
C LEU A 20 -7.56 3.48 -1.27
N PRO A 21 -7.15 4.45 -2.12
CA PRO A 21 -8.09 5.20 -2.93
C PRO A 21 -8.98 4.26 -3.76
N LYS A 22 -10.27 4.55 -3.86
CA LYS A 22 -11.27 3.68 -4.52
C LYS A 22 -10.85 3.30 -5.94
N ARG A 23 -10.31 4.26 -6.70
CA ARG A 23 -9.81 4.04 -8.07
C ARG A 23 -8.68 3.01 -8.10
N LEU A 24 -7.69 3.17 -7.22
CA LEU A 24 -6.55 2.26 -7.11
C LEU A 24 -7.02 0.85 -6.72
N TYR A 25 -7.90 0.75 -5.72
CA TYR A 25 -8.49 -0.52 -5.33
C TYR A 25 -9.22 -1.20 -6.50
N SER A 26 -10.05 -0.47 -7.25
CA SER A 26 -10.78 -1.02 -8.40
C SER A 26 -9.84 -1.55 -9.49
N ILE A 27 -8.73 -0.86 -9.76
CA ILE A 27 -7.72 -1.31 -10.73
C ILE A 27 -7.06 -2.60 -10.26
N LEU A 28 -6.52 -2.61 -9.03
CA LEU A 28 -5.85 -3.79 -8.46
C LEU A 28 -6.79 -4.99 -8.37
N ASN A 29 -8.04 -4.75 -7.99
CA ASN A 29 -9.07 -5.79 -7.91
C ASN A 29 -9.45 -6.33 -9.29
N GLY A 30 -9.48 -5.48 -10.32
CA GLY A 30 -9.66 -5.88 -11.72
C GLY A 30 -8.53 -6.80 -12.20
N ILE A 31 -7.27 -6.45 -11.91
CA ILE A 31 -6.10 -7.29 -12.22
C ILE A 31 -6.19 -8.64 -11.48
N ALA A 32 -6.61 -8.61 -10.22
CA ALA A 32 -6.81 -9.82 -9.41
C ALA A 32 -8.07 -10.63 -9.80
N MET A 33 -8.87 -10.17 -10.78
CA MET A 33 -10.12 -10.78 -11.21
C MET A 33 -11.14 -10.97 -10.08
N GLY A 34 -11.17 -10.06 -9.11
CA GLY A 34 -12.05 -10.15 -7.93
C GLY A 34 -11.64 -11.21 -6.90
N ASP A 35 -10.51 -11.89 -7.07
CA ASP A 35 -10.01 -12.88 -6.10
C ASP A 35 -9.15 -12.20 -5.04
N GLU A 36 -9.67 -12.13 -3.81
CA GLU A 36 -9.01 -11.51 -2.65
C GLU A 36 -7.64 -12.15 -2.35
N ARG A 37 -7.45 -13.44 -2.60
CA ARG A 37 -6.16 -14.11 -2.38
C ARG A 37 -5.13 -13.65 -3.40
N LYS A 38 -5.54 -13.47 -4.66
CA LYS A 38 -4.66 -12.92 -5.70
C LYS A 38 -4.34 -11.46 -5.46
N LEU A 39 -5.33 -10.67 -5.03
CA LEU A 39 -5.15 -9.27 -4.67
C LEU A 39 -4.10 -9.12 -3.55
N ASN A 40 -4.21 -9.92 -2.48
CA ASN A 40 -3.24 -9.90 -1.39
C ASN A 40 -1.83 -10.32 -1.85
N ARG A 41 -1.72 -11.29 -2.76
CA ARG A 41 -0.41 -11.68 -3.34
C ARG A 41 0.17 -10.57 -4.22
N LEU A 42 -0.66 -9.92 -5.02
CA LEU A 42 -0.26 -8.81 -5.88
C LEU A 42 0.28 -7.65 -5.05
N ILE A 43 -0.48 -7.21 -4.04
CA ILE A 43 -0.07 -6.13 -3.13
C ILE A 43 1.25 -6.50 -2.43
N LYS A 44 1.38 -7.75 -1.98
CA LYS A 44 2.63 -8.22 -1.36
C LYS A 44 3.80 -8.20 -2.33
N GLY A 45 3.61 -8.62 -3.57
CA GLY A 45 4.65 -8.58 -4.60
C GLY A 45 5.14 -7.16 -4.90
N ILE A 46 4.20 -6.22 -5.06
CA ILE A 46 4.53 -4.79 -5.29
C ILE A 46 5.35 -4.22 -4.11
N LEU A 47 4.95 -4.52 -2.87
CA LEU A 47 5.67 -4.07 -1.69
C LEU A 47 7.06 -4.74 -1.58
N GLU A 48 7.17 -6.03 -1.91
CA GLU A 48 8.45 -6.74 -1.89
C GLU A 48 9.43 -6.22 -2.93
N GLU A 49 8.96 -5.92 -4.14
CA GLU A 49 9.76 -5.31 -5.20
C GLU A 49 10.27 -3.92 -4.77
N LYS A 50 9.37 -3.05 -4.28
CA LYS A 50 9.79 -1.72 -3.80
C LYS A 50 10.75 -1.79 -2.61
N LEU A 51 10.58 -2.75 -1.70
CA LEU A 51 11.52 -2.97 -0.60
C LEU A 51 12.89 -3.48 -1.05
N GLN A 52 12.97 -4.19 -2.17
CA GLN A 52 14.25 -4.66 -2.73
C GLN A 52 15.00 -3.54 -3.44
N GLU A 53 14.27 -2.61 -4.06
CA GLU A 53 14.85 -1.50 -4.82
C GLU A 53 15.19 -0.28 -3.94
N SER A 54 14.48 -0.08 -2.83
CA SER A 54 14.65 1.11 -2.00
C SER A 54 15.81 1.03 -1.00
N THR A 55 16.45 2.18 -0.80
CA THR A 55 17.43 2.37 0.28
C THR A 55 16.74 2.55 1.64
N VAL A 56 17.47 2.30 2.74
CA VAL A 56 16.94 2.53 4.11
C VAL A 56 16.49 3.98 4.29
N ALA A 57 17.22 4.94 3.71
CA ALA A 57 16.91 6.36 3.77
C ALA A 57 15.58 6.71 3.07
N GLU A 58 15.28 6.10 1.93
CA GLU A 58 13.98 6.28 1.26
C GLU A 58 12.83 5.71 2.08
N LEU A 59 13.02 4.53 2.67
CA LEU A 59 12.00 3.90 3.52
C LEU A 59 11.74 4.72 4.79
N GLU A 60 12.78 5.30 5.37
CA GLU A 60 12.64 6.24 6.50
C GLU A 60 11.89 7.51 6.08
N ALA A 61 12.11 8.03 4.86
CA ALA A 61 11.37 9.19 4.35
C ALA A 61 9.87 8.92 4.25
N TYR A 62 9.43 7.74 3.77
CA TYR A 62 8.00 7.38 3.75
C TYR A 62 7.37 7.27 5.15
N ILE A 63 8.16 6.93 6.16
CA ILE A 63 7.69 6.84 7.56
C ILE A 63 7.66 8.22 8.21
N THR A 64 8.60 9.09 7.86
CA THR A 64 8.84 10.38 8.53
C THR A 64 8.20 11.58 7.83
N GLY A 65 7.88 11.51 6.53
CA GLY A 65 7.37 12.65 5.77
C GLY A 65 6.66 12.29 4.46
N GLY A 66 5.43 11.76 4.54
CA GLY A 66 4.68 11.34 3.34
C GLY A 66 3.22 11.77 3.30
N ASN A 67 2.91 13.01 3.66
CA ASN A 67 1.57 13.59 3.49
C ASN A 67 1.49 14.66 2.38
N ASP A 68 2.60 14.95 1.69
CA ASP A 68 2.71 16.12 0.81
C ASP A 68 2.68 15.78 -0.71
N GLU A 69 2.83 14.51 -1.10
CA GLU A 69 2.81 14.13 -2.53
C GLU A 69 1.39 13.99 -3.11
N GLU A 70 0.35 13.80 -2.28
CA GLU A 70 -1.04 13.80 -2.77
C GLU A 70 -1.56 15.22 -3.11
N GLU A 71 -0.95 16.28 -2.58
CA GLU A 71 -1.36 17.67 -2.89
C GLU A 71 -0.75 18.21 -4.20
N LEU A 72 0.40 17.71 -4.64
CA LEU A 72 1.12 18.25 -5.81
C LEU A 72 0.40 17.97 -7.14
N ILE A 73 -0.20 16.79 -7.31
CA ILE A 73 -0.92 16.44 -8.55
C ILE A 73 -2.19 17.31 -8.71
N SER A 74 -2.82 17.70 -7.60
CA SER A 74 -4.05 18.50 -7.63
C SER A 74 -3.83 19.99 -7.92
N THR A 75 -2.63 20.51 -7.68
CA THR A 75 -2.36 21.96 -7.77
C THR A 75 -1.75 22.38 -9.11
N GLU A 76 -1.10 21.47 -9.83
CA GLU A 76 -0.57 21.74 -11.19
C GLU A 76 -1.68 21.71 -12.25
N GLU A 77 -2.62 20.77 -12.17
CA GLU A 77 -3.75 20.67 -13.12
C GLU A 77 -4.69 21.89 -13.08
N ILE A 78 -4.87 22.52 -11.91
CA ILE A 78 -5.75 23.71 -11.74
C ILE A 78 -5.11 24.99 -12.31
N LYS A 79 -3.77 25.08 -12.36
CA LYS A 79 -3.09 26.28 -12.86
C LYS A 79 -3.04 26.33 -14.39
N GLU A 80 -2.91 25.18 -15.06
CA GLU A 80 -2.89 25.16 -16.52
C GLU A 80 -4.25 25.48 -17.16
N GLU A 81 -5.38 25.07 -16.53
CA GLU A 81 -6.73 25.40 -17.01
C GLU A 81 -7.13 26.88 -16.86
N GLN A 82 -6.46 27.65 -15.98
CA GLN A 82 -6.77 29.08 -15.79
C GLN A 82 -5.90 30.01 -16.64
N THR A 83 -4.88 29.50 -17.34
CA THR A 83 -3.99 30.28 -18.20
C THR A 83 -4.06 29.93 -19.70
N ALA A 84 -4.92 29.00 -20.08
CA ALA A 84 -5.19 28.62 -21.48
C ALA A 84 -6.48 29.26 -22.02
#